data_AF-A0A954ZEJ5-F1
#
_entry.id   AF-A0A954ZEJ5-F1
#
_cell.length_a   1.000
_cell.length_b   1.000
_cell.length_c   1.000
_cell.angle_alpha   90.00
_cell.angle_beta   90.00
_cell.angle_gamma   90.00
#
_symmetry.space_group_name_H-M   'P 1'
#
loop_
_entity.id
_entity.type
_entity.pdbx_description
1 polymer ?
#
loop_
_entity_poly.entity_id
_entity_poly.type
_entity_poly.pdbx_seq_one_letter_code
_entity_poly.pdbx_strand_id
1 'polypeptide(L)'
;MVDRLSPWYLHQKLTLGGCGTTAVPFLTTSVTTTAMKKFDHELAGLRQRVVEMGNLAEKMVAAAIDAVTSANRDELIKSVEQAEEELDDMQVSLDKEAIRLLTVYSPVAADLRFVMSVSRINNELERIGDHAMNMCEAIQLMESKSDNPPLAQIEKMAVVVKEMMADALNAFLQDDIAKARETIASDDMVDALNDQIVEELLHPEIVRQAADGRAEIADALSQILIGRSLERIADQSTNISEEVIYMVRGQDVRHED
;
A
#
# COMPACT_ATOMS: atom_id res chain seq x y z
N MET A 1 42.32 -14.93 -34.46
CA MET A 1 42.34 -13.47 -34.64
C MET A 1 42.17 -12.86 -33.26
N VAL A 2 43.33 -12.55 -32.65
CA VAL A 2 43.61 -11.77 -31.41
C VAL A 2 42.95 -12.28 -30.11
N ASP A 3 43.63 -13.07 -29.26
CA ASP A 3 44.63 -12.69 -28.21
C ASP A 3 44.01 -11.83 -27.09
N ARG A 4 44.14 -12.05 -25.77
CA ARG A 4 45.04 -12.88 -24.94
C ARG A 4 44.50 -12.96 -23.50
N LEU A 5 44.94 -14.02 -22.82
CA LEU A 5 44.88 -14.26 -21.39
C LEU A 5 45.65 -13.20 -20.56
N SER A 6 45.23 -13.05 -19.30
CA SER A 6 45.90 -12.41 -18.13
C SER A 6 47.43 -12.58 -18.11
N PRO A 7 48.27 -11.67 -17.54
CA PRO A 7 48.49 -11.69 -16.06
C PRO A 7 49.24 -10.47 -15.41
N TRP A 8 48.79 -9.86 -14.31
CA TRP A 8 49.71 -9.06 -13.45
C TRP A 8 49.36 -9.11 -11.96
N TYR A 9 49.91 -10.12 -11.28
CA TYR A 9 50.30 -10.07 -9.87
C TYR A 9 51.81 -9.80 -9.83
N LEU A 10 52.26 -9.04 -8.82
CA LEU A 10 53.63 -8.98 -8.28
C LEU A 10 54.74 -8.33 -9.15
N HIS A 11 55.13 -7.09 -8.78
CA HIS A 11 56.44 -6.78 -8.18
C HIS A 11 56.65 -5.26 -8.00
N GLN A 12 56.91 -4.82 -6.76
CA GLN A 12 57.84 -3.71 -6.56
C GLN A 12 58.57 -3.88 -5.22
N LYS A 13 59.84 -4.30 -5.31
CA LYS A 13 60.83 -4.12 -4.25
C LYS A 13 61.49 -2.76 -4.46
N LEU A 14 61.42 -1.89 -3.46
CA LEU A 14 62.36 -0.79 -3.26
C LEU A 14 62.85 -0.89 -1.82
N THR A 15 64.11 -1.30 -1.66
CA THR A 15 64.88 -1.09 -0.44
C THR A 15 65.55 0.27 -0.53
N LEU A 16 65.42 1.10 0.50
CA LEU A 16 66.50 1.88 1.12
C LEU A 16 65.98 2.45 2.44
N GLY A 17 66.79 2.34 3.49
CA GLY A 17 66.42 2.64 4.87
C GLY A 17 66.21 4.12 5.17
N GLY A 18 65.53 4.39 6.28
CA GLY A 18 65.36 5.73 6.84
C GLY A 18 64.33 5.73 7.96
N CYS A 19 64.82 5.86 9.19
CA CYS A 19 64.05 6.09 10.40
C CYS A 19 63.08 7.28 10.24
N GLY A 20 61.82 7.13 10.65
CA GLY A 20 60.83 8.21 10.61
C GLY A 20 59.40 7.70 10.75
N THR A 21 59.02 7.25 11.96
CA THR A 21 57.61 7.12 12.35
C THR A 21 56.96 8.50 12.35
N THR A 22 56.32 8.87 11.23
CA THR A 22 55.29 9.91 11.21
C THR A 22 53.94 9.23 11.09
N ALA A 23 53.17 9.29 12.17
CA ALA A 23 51.78 8.86 12.22
C ALA A 23 50.99 9.65 11.17
N VAL A 24 50.39 8.93 10.22
CA VAL A 24 49.39 9.50 9.32
C VAL A 24 48.10 9.65 10.13
N PRO A 25 47.53 10.85 10.29
CA PRO A 25 46.31 11.03 11.07
C PRO A 25 45.14 10.41 10.30
N PHE A 26 44.54 9.39 10.91
CA PHE A 26 43.32 8.72 10.46
C PHE A 26 42.14 9.71 10.63
N LEU A 27 41.88 10.55 9.62
CA LEU A 27 40.73 11.47 9.55
C LEU A 27 39.57 10.91 8.72
N THR A 28 39.40 9.59 8.66
CA THR A 28 38.34 8.94 7.87
C THR A 28 37.03 8.73 8.63
N THR A 29 37.00 8.91 9.96
CA THR A 29 35.82 8.57 10.78
C THR A 29 34.67 9.57 10.69
N SER A 30 34.92 10.86 10.39
CA SER A 30 33.84 11.88 10.40
C SER A 30 32.97 11.87 9.13
N VAL A 31 33.55 11.51 7.99
CA VAL A 31 32.86 11.53 6.69
C VAL A 31 31.89 10.37 6.56
N THR A 32 32.29 9.14 6.94
CA THR A 32 31.43 7.95 6.91
C THR A 32 30.25 8.06 7.87
N THR A 33 30.46 8.64 9.06
CA THR A 33 29.39 8.89 10.05
C THR A 33 28.35 9.90 9.53
N THR A 34 28.78 10.89 8.75
CA THR A 34 27.87 11.91 8.17
C THR A 34 27.04 11.34 7.02
N ALA A 35 27.64 10.50 6.18
CA ALA A 35 26.93 9.82 5.08
C ALA A 35 25.88 8.82 5.59
N MET A 36 26.19 8.07 6.64
CA MET A 36 25.24 7.12 7.26
C MET A 36 24.04 7.85 7.87
N LYS A 37 24.26 8.93 8.63
CA LYS A 37 23.18 9.77 9.17
C LYS A 37 22.29 10.38 8.08
N LYS A 38 22.86 10.71 6.92
CA LYS A 38 22.10 11.23 5.78
C LYS A 38 21.21 10.15 5.17
N PHE A 39 21.73 8.93 5.03
CA PHE A 39 20.95 7.80 4.52
C PHE A 39 19.77 7.47 5.45
N ASP A 40 20.01 7.34 6.76
CA ASP A 40 18.95 7.09 7.75
C ASP A 40 17.84 8.14 7.68
N HIS A 41 18.21 9.41 7.52
CA HIS A 41 17.27 10.51 7.34
C HIS A 41 16.47 10.39 6.04
N GLU A 42 17.09 9.99 4.93
CA GLU A 42 16.39 9.78 3.66
C GLU A 42 15.45 8.56 3.72
N LEU A 43 15.82 7.48 4.43
CA LEU A 43 14.91 6.35 4.68
C LEU A 43 13.70 6.76 5.52
N ALA A 44 13.91 7.56 6.57
CA ALA A 44 12.81 8.10 7.37
C ALA A 44 11.90 9.02 6.54
N GLY A 45 12.47 9.83 5.66
CA GLY A 45 11.72 10.65 4.70
C GLY A 45 10.89 9.80 3.74
N LEU A 46 11.45 8.72 3.22
CA LEU A 46 10.73 7.78 2.35
C LEU A 46 9.54 7.14 3.09
N ARG A 47 9.75 6.69 4.34
CA ARG A 47 8.68 6.15 5.19
C ARG A 47 7.54 7.14 5.38
N GLN A 48 7.88 8.39 5.70
CA GLN A 48 6.88 9.44 5.92
C GLN A 48 6.02 9.69 4.67
N ARG A 49 6.64 9.69 3.48
CA ARG A 49 5.92 9.88 2.22
C ARG A 49 4.95 8.74 1.90
N VAL A 50 5.30 7.49 2.25
CA VAL A 50 4.37 6.35 2.14
C VAL A 50 3.15 6.55 3.05
N VAL A 51 3.36 6.98 4.29
CA VAL A 51 2.25 7.28 5.22
C VAL A 51 1.40 8.45 4.72
N GLU A 52 2.00 9.48 4.12
CA GLU A 52 1.27 10.58 3.49
C GLU A 52 0.37 10.08 2.35
N MET A 53 0.89 9.21 1.48
CA MET A 53 0.09 8.59 0.40
C MET A 53 -1.03 7.71 0.97
N GLY A 54 -0.74 6.93 2.01
CA GLY A 54 -1.73 6.12 2.71
C GLY A 54 -2.89 6.95 3.29
N ASN A 55 -2.58 8.08 3.92
CA ASN A 55 -3.60 9.01 4.42
C ASN A 55 -4.47 9.62 3.30
N LEU A 56 -3.92 9.80 2.10
CA LEU A 56 -4.70 10.26 0.94
C LEU A 56 -5.64 9.14 0.47
N ALA A 57 -5.14 7.92 0.33
CA ALA A 57 -5.94 6.74 -0.02
C ALA A 57 -7.07 6.49 1.00
N GLU A 58 -6.81 6.61 2.30
CA GLU A 58 -7.84 6.52 3.36
C GLU A 58 -8.93 7.59 3.19
N LYS A 59 -8.57 8.82 2.83
CA LYS A 59 -9.56 9.89 2.58
C LYS A 59 -10.39 9.61 1.35
N MET A 60 -9.80 9.07 0.28
CA MET A 60 -10.51 8.66 -0.92
C MET A 60 -11.56 7.60 -0.60
N VAL A 61 -11.17 6.56 0.12
CA VAL A 61 -12.08 5.49 0.57
C VAL A 61 -13.19 6.05 1.47
N ALA A 62 -12.86 6.91 2.44
CA ALA A 62 -13.84 7.53 3.31
C ALA A 62 -14.86 8.38 2.54
N ALA A 63 -14.41 9.20 1.59
CA ALA A 63 -15.28 10.02 0.75
C ALA A 63 -16.18 9.16 -0.16
N ALA A 64 -15.65 8.06 -0.72
CA ALA A 64 -16.43 7.11 -1.50
C ALA A 64 -17.51 6.42 -0.65
N ILE A 65 -17.20 6.02 0.59
CA ILE A 65 -18.17 5.46 1.54
C ILE A 65 -19.26 6.49 1.86
N ASP A 66 -18.90 7.73 2.18
CA ASP A 66 -19.86 8.79 2.49
C ASP A 66 -20.78 9.09 1.30
N ALA A 67 -20.29 8.94 0.07
CA ALA A 67 -21.06 9.17 -1.16
C ALA A 67 -22.21 8.15 -1.38
N VAL A 68 -22.15 6.98 -0.74
CA VAL A 68 -23.17 5.93 -0.84
C VAL A 68 -24.54 6.46 -0.36
N THR A 69 -24.57 7.15 0.78
CA THR A 69 -25.81 7.60 1.45
C THR A 69 -26.00 9.12 1.44
N SER A 70 -24.99 9.90 1.05
CA SER A 70 -25.02 11.37 1.11
C SER A 70 -25.84 12.02 -0.01
N ALA A 71 -26.56 13.10 0.33
CA ALA A 71 -27.20 13.98 -0.65
C ALA A 71 -26.20 14.80 -1.47
N ASN A 72 -24.95 14.94 -1.00
CA ASN A 72 -23.86 15.64 -1.69
C ASN A 72 -22.93 14.65 -2.42
N ARG A 73 -23.48 13.52 -2.88
CA ARG A 73 -22.76 12.44 -3.57
C ARG A 73 -21.83 12.94 -4.68
N ASP A 74 -22.32 13.81 -5.56
CA ASP A 74 -21.54 14.30 -6.71
C ASP A 74 -20.29 15.10 -6.28
N GLU A 75 -20.37 15.85 -5.18
CA GLU A 75 -19.23 16.61 -4.64
C GLU A 75 -18.18 15.67 -4.03
N LEU A 76 -18.62 14.62 -3.34
CA LEU A 76 -17.74 13.60 -2.76
C LEU A 76 -17.04 12.80 -3.85
N ILE A 77 -17.77 12.33 -4.87
CA ILE A 77 -17.18 11.61 -6.00
C ILE A 77 -16.12 12.46 -6.71
N LYS A 78 -16.44 13.73 -6.99
CA LYS A 78 -15.49 14.64 -7.60
C LYS A 78 -14.23 14.86 -6.75
N SER A 79 -14.35 14.81 -5.43
CA SER A 79 -13.19 14.90 -4.54
C SER A 79 -12.30 13.66 -4.61
N VAL A 80 -12.88 12.47 -4.82
CA VAL A 80 -12.13 11.22 -5.03
C VAL A 80 -11.41 11.26 -6.38
N GLU A 81 -12.10 11.67 -7.45
CA GLU A 81 -11.51 11.84 -8.80
C GLU A 81 -10.30 12.78 -8.78
N GLN A 82 -10.35 13.87 -8.02
CA GLN A 82 -9.23 14.80 -7.90
C GLN A 82 -8.06 14.24 -7.09
N ALA A 83 -8.36 13.42 -6.08
CA ALA A 83 -7.36 12.80 -5.23
C ALA A 83 -6.65 11.63 -5.93
N GLU A 84 -7.29 10.96 -6.89
CA GLU A 84 -6.66 9.91 -7.72
C GLU A 84 -5.44 10.45 -8.47
N GLU A 85 -5.56 11.60 -9.16
CA GLU A 85 -4.42 12.21 -9.88
C GLU A 85 -3.26 12.55 -8.93
N GLU A 86 -3.57 13.02 -7.72
CA GLU A 86 -2.55 13.28 -6.69
C GLU A 86 -1.89 11.99 -6.19
N LEU A 87 -2.67 10.92 -6.00
CA LEU A 87 -2.19 9.61 -5.56
C LEU A 87 -1.21 9.00 -6.57
N ASP A 88 -1.54 9.07 -7.87
CA ASP A 88 -0.68 8.59 -8.96
C ASP A 88 0.66 9.34 -9.01
N ASP A 89 0.62 10.67 -8.87
CA ASP A 89 1.82 11.50 -8.81
C ASP A 89 2.70 11.14 -7.59
N MET A 90 2.07 10.86 -6.44
CA MET A 90 2.76 10.37 -5.24
C MET A 90 3.42 9.01 -5.49
N GLN A 91 2.71 8.08 -6.12
CA GLN A 91 3.22 6.74 -6.44
C GLN A 91 4.48 6.81 -7.30
N VAL A 92 4.41 7.53 -8.42
CA VAL A 92 5.53 7.70 -9.35
C VAL A 92 6.73 8.37 -8.66
N SER A 93 6.44 9.34 -7.79
CA SER A 93 7.48 10.09 -7.07
C SER A 93 8.13 9.26 -5.95
N LEU A 94 7.40 8.34 -5.32
CA LEU A 94 7.91 7.38 -4.35
C LEU A 94 8.83 6.34 -5.01
N ASP A 95 8.42 5.78 -6.14
CA ASP A 95 9.23 4.80 -6.87
C ASP A 95 10.55 5.40 -7.37
N LYS A 96 10.52 6.62 -7.90
CA LYS A 96 11.73 7.36 -8.30
C LYS A 96 12.69 7.52 -7.13
N GLU A 97 12.17 7.83 -5.95
CA GLU A 97 12.98 8.03 -4.75
C GLU A 97 13.57 6.70 -4.24
N ALA A 98 12.78 5.62 -4.25
CA ALA A 98 13.26 4.28 -3.92
C ALA A 98 14.42 3.86 -4.85
N ILE A 99 14.26 4.03 -6.17
CA ILE A 99 15.32 3.73 -7.16
C ILE A 99 16.57 4.59 -6.92
N ARG A 100 16.39 5.88 -6.61
CA ARG A 100 17.51 6.78 -6.29
C ARG A 100 18.28 6.27 -5.08
N LEU A 101 17.59 5.88 -4.01
CA LEU A 101 18.22 5.36 -2.80
C LEU A 101 18.99 4.06 -3.05
N LEU A 102 18.41 3.14 -3.81
CA LEU A 102 19.10 1.92 -4.25
C LEU A 102 20.38 2.24 -5.01
N THR A 103 20.31 3.20 -5.94
CA THR A 103 21.44 3.56 -6.80
C THR A 103 22.55 4.29 -6.05
N VAL A 104 22.19 5.24 -5.18
CA VAL A 104 23.16 6.12 -4.51
C VAL A 104 23.87 5.41 -3.35
N TYR A 105 23.13 4.60 -2.58
CA TYR A 105 23.66 4.01 -1.34
C TYR A 105 23.95 2.51 -1.45
N SER A 106 23.39 1.81 -2.46
CA SER A 106 23.53 0.35 -2.62
C SER A 106 23.28 -0.40 -1.31
N PRO A 107 22.09 -0.21 -0.69
CA PRO A 107 21.78 -0.80 0.62
C PRO A 107 21.80 -2.32 0.58
N VAL A 108 22.04 -2.93 1.73
CA VAL A 108 22.12 -4.39 1.89
C VAL A 108 21.23 -4.86 3.04
N ALA A 109 20.86 -6.14 3.02
CA ALA A 109 20.10 -6.79 4.08
C ALA A 109 18.83 -6.02 4.48
N ALA A 110 18.76 -5.47 5.70
CA ALA A 110 17.56 -4.83 6.23
C ALA A 110 17.15 -3.57 5.43
N ASP A 111 18.11 -2.72 5.07
CA ASP A 111 17.84 -1.48 4.33
C ASP A 111 17.33 -1.78 2.91
N LEU A 112 17.87 -2.83 2.28
CA LEU A 112 17.37 -3.29 0.99
C LEU A 112 15.95 -3.82 1.10
N ARG A 113 15.65 -4.61 2.14
CA ARG A 113 14.28 -5.10 2.38
C ARG A 113 13.31 -3.93 2.59
N PHE A 114 13.70 -2.94 3.40
CA PHE A 114 12.89 -1.74 3.61
C PHE A 114 12.54 -1.05 2.30
N VAL A 115 13.53 -0.72 1.47
CA VAL A 115 13.28 -0.01 0.19
C VAL A 115 12.44 -0.86 -0.77
N MET A 116 12.62 -2.18 -0.80
CA MET A 116 11.81 -3.08 -1.61
C MET A 116 10.36 -3.17 -1.11
N SER A 117 10.15 -3.29 0.20
CA SER A 117 8.81 -3.32 0.79
C SER A 117 8.08 -1.99 0.61
N VAL A 118 8.78 -0.85 0.67
CA VAL A 118 8.20 0.45 0.32
C VAL A 118 7.62 0.45 -1.10
N SER A 119 8.36 -0.03 -2.10
CA SER A 119 7.85 -0.06 -3.48
C SER A 119 6.66 -1.00 -3.65
N ARG A 120 6.58 -2.09 -2.88
CA ARG A 120 5.41 -2.99 -2.89
C ARG A 120 4.19 -2.36 -2.22
N ILE A 121 4.38 -1.78 -1.03
CA ILE A 121 3.33 -1.04 -0.32
C ILE A 121 2.82 0.13 -1.16
N ASN A 122 3.71 0.83 -1.87
CA ASN A 122 3.35 1.90 -2.82
C ASN A 122 2.34 1.44 -3.88
N ASN A 123 2.49 0.22 -4.41
CA ASN A 123 1.54 -0.35 -5.36
C ASN A 123 0.21 -0.75 -4.71
N GLU A 124 0.23 -1.29 -3.49
CA GLU A 124 -1.02 -1.62 -2.78
C GLU A 124 -1.82 -0.35 -2.44
N LEU A 125 -1.14 0.76 -2.11
CA LEU A 125 -1.80 2.05 -1.86
C LEU A 125 -2.46 2.65 -3.09
N GLU A 126 -1.82 2.55 -4.27
CA GLU A 126 -2.45 2.97 -5.54
C GLU A 126 -3.68 2.12 -5.86
N ARG A 127 -3.59 0.79 -5.71
CA ARG A 127 -4.74 -0.11 -5.88
C ARG A 127 -5.92 0.23 -4.97
N ILE A 128 -5.65 0.66 -3.73
CA ILE A 128 -6.70 1.15 -2.82
C ILE A 128 -7.41 2.37 -3.41
N GLY A 129 -6.64 3.31 -3.98
CA GLY A 129 -7.18 4.47 -4.71
C GLY A 129 -8.06 4.06 -5.89
N ASP A 130 -7.59 3.12 -6.71
CA ASP A 130 -8.37 2.55 -7.82
C ASP A 130 -9.68 1.92 -7.32
N HIS A 131 -9.65 1.18 -6.21
CA HIS A 131 -10.85 0.58 -5.65
C HIS A 131 -11.82 1.62 -5.10
N ALA A 132 -11.34 2.74 -4.55
CA ALA A 132 -12.19 3.88 -4.20
C ALA A 132 -12.84 4.51 -5.44
N MET A 133 -12.11 4.64 -6.56
CA MET A 133 -12.66 5.10 -7.84
C MET A 133 -13.73 4.14 -8.38
N ASN A 134 -13.48 2.83 -8.34
CA ASN A 134 -14.47 1.82 -8.71
C ASN A 134 -15.75 1.90 -7.86
N MET A 135 -15.64 2.24 -6.57
CA MET A 135 -16.82 2.52 -5.74
C MET A 135 -17.58 3.74 -6.26
N CYS A 136 -16.90 4.83 -6.59
CA CYS A 136 -17.54 6.01 -7.17
C CYS A 136 -18.29 5.68 -8.47
N GLU A 137 -17.71 4.89 -9.37
CA GLU A 137 -18.37 4.43 -10.58
C GLU A 137 -19.62 3.60 -10.28
N ALA A 138 -19.54 2.67 -9.32
CA ALA A 138 -20.70 1.89 -8.89
C ALA A 138 -21.80 2.77 -8.28
N ILE A 139 -21.42 3.78 -7.49
CA ILE A 139 -22.37 4.72 -6.87
C ILE A 139 -23.10 5.57 -7.93
N GLN A 140 -22.46 5.91 -9.05
CA GLN A 140 -23.10 6.63 -10.16
C GLN A 140 -24.17 5.79 -10.88
N LEU A 141 -24.09 4.47 -10.80
CA LEU A 141 -25.11 3.56 -11.37
C LEU A 141 -26.38 3.48 -10.51
N MET A 142 -26.31 3.92 -9.25
CA MET A 142 -27.46 3.87 -8.34
C MET A 142 -28.51 4.93 -8.67
N GLU A 143 -29.79 4.56 -8.60
CA GLU A 143 -30.88 5.49 -8.86
C GLU A 143 -31.13 6.42 -7.65
N SER A 144 -31.25 7.73 -7.91
CA SER A 144 -31.45 8.76 -6.88
C SER A 144 -32.73 8.60 -6.03
N LYS A 145 -33.67 7.74 -6.44
CA LYS A 145 -34.95 7.49 -5.77
C LYS A 145 -35.28 5.99 -5.70
N SER A 146 -34.27 5.18 -5.44
CA SER A 146 -34.49 3.76 -5.24
C SER A 146 -35.30 3.47 -3.97
N ASP A 147 -36.23 2.53 -4.07
CA ASP A 147 -36.91 1.93 -2.92
C ASP A 147 -35.99 0.97 -2.13
N ASN A 148 -34.78 0.67 -2.66
CA ASN A 148 -33.79 -0.21 -2.06
C ASN A 148 -32.63 0.60 -1.44
N PRO A 149 -32.70 0.95 -0.15
CA PRO A 149 -31.58 1.62 0.51
C PRO A 149 -30.33 0.71 0.53
N PRO A 150 -29.14 1.30 0.70
CA PRO A 150 -27.92 0.54 0.94
C PRO A 150 -28.07 -0.42 2.13
N LEU A 151 -27.58 -1.66 1.97
CA LEU A 151 -27.56 -2.64 3.05
C LEU A 151 -26.69 -2.15 4.22
N ALA A 152 -27.18 -2.36 5.45
CA ALA A 152 -26.45 -2.00 6.67
C ALA A 152 -25.09 -2.72 6.80
N GLN A 153 -24.93 -3.85 6.11
CA GLN A 153 -23.71 -4.63 6.02
C GLN A 153 -22.59 -3.84 5.32
N ILE A 154 -22.91 -2.98 4.33
CA ILE A 154 -21.93 -2.13 3.66
C ILE A 154 -21.30 -1.15 4.65
N GLU A 155 -22.11 -0.50 5.49
CA GLU A 155 -21.60 0.43 6.51
C GLU A 155 -20.72 -0.29 7.55
N LYS A 156 -21.13 -1.49 7.98
CA LYS A 156 -20.33 -2.32 8.89
C LYS A 156 -18.99 -2.71 8.26
N MET A 157 -19.02 -3.17 7.02
CA MET A 157 -17.82 -3.56 6.26
C MET A 157 -16.88 -2.38 6.09
N ALA A 158 -17.42 -1.21 5.75
CA ALA A 158 -16.66 0.03 5.63
C ALA A 158 -15.96 0.45 6.93
N VAL A 159 -16.56 0.21 8.10
CA VAL A 159 -15.89 0.48 9.39
C VAL A 159 -14.68 -0.43 9.57
N VAL A 160 -14.84 -1.74 9.35
CA VAL A 160 -13.75 -2.72 9.50
C VAL A 160 -12.62 -2.43 8.52
N VAL A 161 -12.93 -2.16 7.26
CA VAL A 161 -11.94 -1.85 6.23
C VAL A 161 -11.12 -0.60 6.58
N LYS A 162 -11.77 0.47 7.07
CA LYS A 162 -11.05 1.67 7.52
C LYS A 162 -10.11 1.38 8.69
N GLU A 163 -10.53 0.53 9.63
CA GLU A 163 -9.67 0.11 10.74
C GLU A 163 -8.48 -0.72 10.23
N MET A 164 -8.69 -1.64 9.29
CA MET A 164 -7.63 -2.43 8.67
C MET A 164 -6.58 -1.57 7.96
N MET A 165 -7.01 -0.57 7.19
CA MET A 165 -6.10 0.38 6.52
C MET A 165 -5.24 1.14 7.53
N ALA A 166 -5.87 1.71 8.55
CA ALA A 166 -5.18 2.46 9.59
C ALA A 166 -4.21 1.57 10.37
N ASP A 167 -4.61 0.35 10.71
CA ASP A 167 -3.78 -0.61 11.41
C ASP A 167 -2.59 -1.09 10.56
N ALA A 168 -2.78 -1.31 9.24
CA ALA A 168 -1.70 -1.65 8.32
C ALA A 168 -0.66 -0.52 8.20
N LEU A 169 -1.10 0.74 8.07
CA LEU A 169 -0.21 1.90 8.02
C LEU A 169 0.51 2.14 9.34
N ASN A 170 -0.18 1.94 10.48
CA ASN A 170 0.42 2.04 11.80
C ASN A 170 1.45 0.92 12.04
N ALA A 171 1.14 -0.31 11.63
CA ALA A 171 2.07 -1.44 11.66
C ALA A 171 3.32 -1.12 10.85
N PHE A 172 3.15 -0.57 9.65
CA PHE A 172 4.26 -0.14 8.82
C PHE A 172 5.06 0.96 9.51
N LEU A 173 4.44 2.01 10.03
CA LEU A 173 5.14 3.13 10.65
C LEU A 173 5.97 2.71 11.88
N GLN A 174 5.47 1.76 12.67
CA GLN A 174 6.06 1.34 13.95
C GLN A 174 6.87 0.03 13.88
N ASP A 175 7.00 -0.57 12.69
CA ASP A 175 7.57 -1.91 12.50
C ASP A 175 6.85 -2.98 13.37
N ASP A 176 5.53 -2.82 13.58
CA ASP A 176 4.73 -3.64 14.49
C ASP A 176 4.13 -4.87 13.79
N ILE A 177 4.81 -6.00 13.99
CA ILE A 177 4.40 -7.32 13.47
C ILE A 177 3.12 -7.83 14.12
N ALA A 178 2.88 -7.54 15.39
CA ALA A 178 1.70 -8.05 16.09
C ALA A 178 0.45 -7.39 15.50
N LYS A 179 0.50 -6.06 15.35
CA LYS A 179 -0.52 -5.27 14.68
C LYS A 179 -0.77 -5.74 13.24
N ALA A 180 0.29 -5.97 12.46
CA ALA A 180 0.16 -6.53 11.10
C ALA A 180 -0.60 -7.88 11.09
N ARG A 181 -0.34 -8.78 12.04
CA ARG A 181 -1.05 -10.07 12.13
C ARG A 181 -2.52 -9.92 12.55
N GLU A 182 -2.82 -8.95 13.41
CA GLU A 182 -4.19 -8.61 13.78
C GLU A 182 -4.97 -8.10 12.57
N THR A 183 -4.36 -7.26 11.74
CA THR A 183 -4.97 -6.79 10.49
C THR A 183 -5.29 -7.94 9.55
N ILE A 184 -4.32 -8.83 9.28
CA ILE A 184 -4.51 -10.00 8.40
C ILE A 184 -5.68 -10.87 8.91
N ALA A 185 -5.79 -11.10 10.21
CA ALA A 185 -6.87 -11.90 10.79
C ALA A 185 -8.25 -11.21 10.75
N SER A 186 -8.30 -9.90 10.53
CA SER A 186 -9.56 -9.14 10.46
C SER A 186 -10.24 -9.29 9.09
N ASP A 187 -9.52 -9.76 8.07
CA ASP A 187 -10.01 -9.96 6.70
C ASP A 187 -11.18 -10.97 6.63
N ASP A 188 -11.13 -12.02 7.45
CA ASP A 188 -12.22 -13.00 7.60
C ASP A 188 -13.58 -12.34 7.91
N MET A 189 -13.56 -11.21 8.65
CA MET A 189 -14.78 -10.46 8.96
C MET A 189 -15.32 -9.70 7.75
N VAL A 190 -14.43 -9.18 6.91
CA VAL A 190 -14.77 -8.47 5.68
C VAL A 190 -15.37 -9.45 4.68
N ASP A 191 -14.74 -10.61 4.48
CA ASP A 191 -15.25 -11.70 3.64
C ASP A 191 -16.65 -12.13 4.06
N ALA A 192 -16.86 -12.39 5.35
CA ALA A 192 -18.16 -12.80 5.88
C ALA A 192 -19.25 -11.73 5.69
N LEU A 193 -18.89 -10.44 5.72
CA LEU A 193 -19.83 -9.34 5.45
C LEU A 193 -20.14 -9.21 3.96
N ASN A 194 -19.14 -9.40 3.09
CA ASN A 194 -19.31 -9.39 1.64
C ASN A 194 -20.23 -10.54 1.19
N ASP A 195 -20.02 -11.74 1.74
CA ASP A 195 -20.89 -12.90 1.49
C ASP A 195 -22.34 -12.63 1.88
N GLN A 196 -22.57 -11.98 3.03
CA GLN A 196 -23.92 -11.57 3.46
C GLN A 196 -24.56 -10.57 2.49
N ILE A 197 -23.80 -9.58 1.99
CA ILE A 197 -24.29 -8.61 1.00
C ILE A 197 -24.74 -9.34 -0.26
N VAL A 198 -23.90 -10.26 -0.77
CA VAL A 198 -24.19 -11.03 -1.99
C VAL A 198 -25.39 -11.95 -1.79
N GLU A 199 -25.46 -12.67 -0.67
CA GLU A 199 -26.58 -13.56 -0.35
C GLU A 199 -27.92 -12.81 -0.26
N GLU A 200 -27.93 -11.65 0.40
CA GLU A 200 -29.13 -10.84 0.56
C GLU A 200 -29.61 -10.26 -0.78
N LEU A 201 -28.71 -9.70 -1.59
CA LEU A 201 -29.06 -9.06 -2.87
C LEU A 201 -29.37 -10.07 -3.98
N LEU A 202 -28.80 -11.27 -3.94
CA LEU A 202 -29.08 -12.35 -4.89
C LEU A 202 -30.12 -13.35 -4.37
N HIS A 203 -30.84 -13.01 -3.30
CA HIS A 203 -31.88 -13.87 -2.76
C HIS A 203 -32.91 -14.22 -3.87
N PRO A 204 -33.34 -15.50 -4.01
CA PRO A 204 -34.15 -15.96 -5.15
C PRO A 204 -35.44 -15.15 -5.38
N GLU A 205 -36.03 -14.63 -4.31
CA GLU A 205 -37.20 -13.76 -4.40
C GLU A 205 -36.89 -12.42 -5.09
N ILE A 206 -35.76 -11.78 -4.75
CA ILE A 206 -35.33 -10.52 -5.37
C ILE A 206 -35.00 -10.76 -6.84
N VAL A 207 -34.26 -11.83 -7.14
CA VAL A 207 -33.91 -12.22 -8.52
C VAL A 207 -35.18 -12.47 -9.35
N ARG A 208 -36.20 -13.11 -8.77
CA ARG A 208 -37.49 -13.30 -9.46
C ARG A 208 -38.20 -11.97 -9.71
N GLN A 209 -38.23 -11.07 -8.73
CA GLN A 209 -38.85 -9.76 -8.88
C GLN A 209 -38.14 -8.92 -9.96
N ALA A 210 -36.81 -8.98 -10.01
CA ALA A 210 -36.00 -8.39 -11.06
C ALA A 210 -36.34 -8.97 -12.45
N ALA A 211 -36.43 -10.30 -12.58
CA ALA A 211 -36.80 -10.96 -13.83
C ALA A 211 -38.21 -10.59 -14.32
N ASP A 212 -39.13 -10.33 -13.38
CA ASP A 212 -40.48 -9.87 -13.65
C ASP A 212 -40.58 -8.34 -13.92
N GLY A 213 -39.44 -7.62 -13.92
CA GLY A 213 -39.36 -6.17 -14.15
C GLY A 213 -39.86 -5.32 -12.99
N ARG A 214 -39.88 -5.86 -11.76
CA ARG A 214 -40.45 -5.21 -10.56
C ARG A 214 -39.39 -4.70 -9.57
N ALA A 215 -38.11 -5.00 -9.78
CA ALA A 215 -37.02 -4.56 -8.92
C ALA A 215 -35.93 -3.84 -9.74
N GLU A 216 -35.29 -2.83 -9.12
CA GLU A 216 -34.18 -2.09 -9.71
C GLU A 216 -32.88 -2.91 -9.61
N ILE A 217 -32.56 -3.63 -10.70
CA ILE A 217 -31.36 -4.46 -10.82
C ILE A 217 -30.08 -3.62 -10.67
N ALA A 218 -30.13 -2.37 -11.11
CA ALA A 218 -28.99 -1.46 -11.08
C ALA A 218 -28.47 -1.21 -9.66
N ASP A 219 -29.35 -0.98 -8.67
CA ASP A 219 -28.92 -0.73 -7.30
C ASP A 219 -28.35 -1.97 -6.63
N ALA A 220 -28.99 -3.13 -6.82
CA ALA A 220 -28.49 -4.39 -6.29
C ALA A 220 -27.09 -4.70 -6.85
N LEU A 221 -26.89 -4.51 -8.15
CA LEU A 221 -25.59 -4.66 -8.78
C LEU A 221 -24.57 -3.65 -8.23
N SER A 222 -24.96 -2.38 -8.09
CA SER A 222 -24.11 -1.31 -7.57
C SER A 222 -23.64 -1.63 -6.14
N GLN A 223 -24.53 -2.10 -5.28
CA GLN A 223 -24.20 -2.50 -3.92
C GLN A 223 -23.27 -3.71 -3.85
N ILE A 224 -23.44 -4.70 -4.73
CA ILE A 224 -22.49 -5.83 -4.87
C ILE A 224 -21.11 -5.32 -5.30
N LEU A 225 -21.04 -4.39 -6.26
CA LEU A 225 -19.79 -3.81 -6.72
C LEU A 225 -19.09 -3.00 -5.61
N ILE A 226 -19.86 -2.23 -4.82
CA ILE A 226 -19.35 -1.52 -3.64
C ILE A 226 -18.76 -2.49 -2.61
N GLY A 227 -19.49 -3.57 -2.27
CA GLY A 227 -19.01 -4.61 -1.35
C GLY A 227 -17.72 -5.26 -1.86
N ARG A 228 -17.66 -5.60 -3.15
CA ARG A 228 -16.45 -6.14 -3.78
C ARG A 228 -15.27 -5.18 -3.71
N SER A 229 -15.46 -3.88 -3.96
CA SER A 229 -14.37 -2.91 -3.85
C SER A 229 -13.86 -2.79 -2.42
N LEU A 230 -14.74 -2.86 -1.40
CA LEU A 230 -14.35 -2.91 0.01
C LEU A 230 -13.55 -4.17 0.37
N GLU A 231 -13.93 -5.34 -0.16
CA GLU A 231 -13.16 -6.60 -0.03
C GLU A 231 -11.75 -6.42 -0.58
N ARG A 232 -11.62 -5.82 -1.77
CA ARG A 232 -10.30 -5.54 -2.34
C ARG A 232 -9.47 -4.59 -1.48
N ILE A 233 -10.06 -3.52 -0.97
CA ILE A 233 -9.31 -2.60 -0.08
C ILE A 233 -8.81 -3.34 1.19
N ALA A 234 -9.58 -4.30 1.70
CA ALA A 234 -9.14 -5.16 2.80
C ALA A 234 -7.97 -6.08 2.39
N ASP A 235 -8.06 -6.75 1.24
CA ASP A 235 -6.97 -7.56 0.66
C ASP A 235 -5.67 -6.75 0.50
N GLN A 236 -5.77 -5.54 -0.03
CA GLN A 236 -4.63 -4.62 -0.14
C GLN A 236 -4.06 -4.24 1.24
N SER A 237 -4.90 -4.08 2.26
CA SER A 237 -4.47 -3.81 3.64
C SER A 237 -3.76 -5.03 4.27
N THR A 238 -4.23 -6.23 3.95
CA THR A 238 -3.58 -7.50 4.28
C THR A 238 -2.20 -7.60 3.60
N ASN A 239 -2.10 -7.33 2.30
CA ASN A 239 -0.83 -7.33 1.56
C ASN A 239 0.19 -6.34 2.15
N ILE A 240 -0.25 -5.13 2.52
CA ILE A 240 0.61 -4.15 3.22
C ILE A 240 1.13 -4.75 4.52
N SER A 241 0.26 -5.38 5.31
CA SER A 241 0.61 -6.00 6.60
C SER A 241 1.60 -7.16 6.44
N GLU A 242 1.45 -7.99 5.41
CA GLU A 242 2.40 -9.04 5.06
C GLU A 242 3.78 -8.46 4.69
N GLU A 243 3.80 -7.36 3.93
CA GLU A 243 5.03 -6.66 3.59
C GLU A 243 5.74 -6.06 4.82
N VAL A 244 4.99 -5.60 5.84
CA VAL A 244 5.58 -5.21 7.14
C VAL A 244 6.29 -6.40 7.79
N ILE A 245 5.67 -7.58 7.80
CA ILE A 245 6.27 -8.78 8.39
C ILE A 245 7.55 -9.17 7.65
N TYR A 246 7.51 -9.15 6.32
CA TYR A 246 8.68 -9.42 5.48
C TYR A 246 9.80 -8.39 5.69
N MET A 247 9.45 -7.10 5.77
CA MET A 247 10.40 -6.01 6.02
C MET A 247 11.19 -6.27 7.31
N VAL A 248 10.49 -6.58 8.41
CA VAL A 248 11.10 -6.74 9.75
C VAL A 248 11.81 -8.09 9.90
N ARG A 249 11.17 -9.21 9.52
CA ARG A 249 11.71 -10.57 9.76
C ARG A 249 12.51 -11.15 8.59
N GLY A 250 12.30 -10.66 7.38
CA GLY A 250 12.81 -11.28 6.15
C GLY A 250 12.15 -12.63 5.83
N GLN A 251 11.01 -12.93 6.45
CA GLN A 251 10.23 -14.14 6.21
C GLN A 251 9.02 -13.79 5.35
N ASP A 252 8.77 -14.60 4.33
CA ASP A 252 7.59 -14.47 3.49
C ASP A 252 6.46 -15.29 4.11
N VAL A 253 5.42 -14.62 4.61
CA VAL A 253 4.30 -15.25 5.30
C VAL A 253 3.11 -15.54 4.39
N ARG A 254 3.18 -15.17 3.11
CA ARG A 254 2.10 -15.31 2.12
C ARG A 254 1.64 -16.76 1.87
N HIS A 255 2.44 -17.74 2.31
CA HIS A 255 2.21 -19.17 2.10
C HIS A 255 2.56 -20.02 3.34
N GLU A 256 2.54 -19.44 4.54
CA GLU A 256 2.66 -20.23 5.78
C GLU A 256 1.24 -20.66 6.23
N ASP A 257 0.82 -21.84 5.76
CA ASP A 257 -0.42 -22.53 6.18
C ASP A 257 -0.50 -22.79 7.70
#